data_AF-A0A699XHT6-F1
#
_entry.id   AF-A0A699XHT6-F1
#
_cell.length_a   1.000
_cell.length_b   1.000
_cell.length_c   1.000
_cell.angle_alpha   90.00
_cell.angle_beta   90.00
_cell.angle_gamma   90.00
#
_symmetry.space_group_name_H-M   'P 1'
#
loop_
_entity.id
_entity.type
_entity.pdbx_description
1 polymer ?
#
loop_
_entity_poly.entity_id
_entity_poly.type
_entity_poly.pdbx_seq_one_letter_code
_entity_poly.pdbx_strand_id
1 'polypeptide(L)' 'MKVECEIVTDDWDTLIPSLNNNQFNFLVSSLPISAERLQVVDFTNPYYSDKLQLVAAKDTNLSTDIPSLSGKIVGAQ' A
#
# COMPACT_ATOMS: atom_id res chain seq x y z
N MET A 1 -11.05 6.17 23.30
CA MET A 1 -12.40 6.59 22.84
C MET A 1 -13.34 5.40 22.94
N LYS A 2 -14.65 5.64 23.08
CA LYS A 2 -15.69 4.62 22.92
C LYS A 2 -16.53 5.04 21.71
N VAL A 3 -16.12 4.61 20.53
CA VAL A 3 -16.79 4.87 19.26
C VAL A 3 -17.06 3.56 18.55
N GLU A 4 -18.09 3.53 17.73
CA GLU A 4 -18.34 2.43 16.80
C GLU A 4 -17.58 2.71 15.50
N CYS A 5 -16.95 1.68 14.95
CA CYS A 5 -16.23 1.76 13.68
C CYS A 5 -16.96 0.88 12.67
N GLU A 6 -17.24 1.44 11.50
CA GLU A 6 -17.71 0.71 10.34
C GLU A 6 -16.54 0.44 9.39
N ILE A 7 -16.50 -0.77 8.81
CA ILE A 7 -15.49 -1.12 7.80
C ILE A 7 -16.06 -0.74 6.44
N VAL A 8 -15.38 0.15 5.75
CA VAL A 8 -15.65 0.52 4.36
C VAL A 8 -14.52 -0.02 3.50
N THR A 9 -14.86 -0.71 2.41
CA THR A 9 -13.91 -1.25 1.44
C THR A 9 -14.00 -0.50 0.13
N ASP A 10 -12.86 -0.14 -0.45
CA ASP A 10 -12.74 0.58 -1.71
C ASP A 10 -11.46 0.12 -2.43
N ASP A 11 -11.31 0.49 -3.69
CA ASP A 11 -10.11 0.19 -4.48
C ASP A 11 -8.90 0.98 -3.94
N TRP A 12 -7.71 0.40 -4.04
CA TRP A 12 -6.51 1.00 -3.46
C TRP A 12 -6.23 2.42 -3.97
N ASP A 13 -6.40 2.62 -5.28
CA ASP A 13 -6.13 3.89 -5.96
C ASP A 13 -7.14 4.99 -5.60
N THR A 14 -8.33 4.61 -5.13
CA THR A 14 -9.38 5.56 -4.73
C THR A 14 -9.29 5.94 -3.27
N LEU A 15 -8.54 5.20 -2.44
CA LEU A 15 -8.50 5.41 -0.98
C LEU A 15 -8.17 6.84 -0.54
N ILE A 16 -7.10 7.45 -1.09
CA ILE A 16 -6.74 8.84 -0.74
C ILE A 16 -7.80 9.85 -1.23
N PRO A 17 -8.24 9.79 -2.51
CA PRO A 17 -9.38 10.60 -2.98
C PRO A 17 -10.64 10.44 -2.12
N SER A 18 -11.04 9.22 -1.78
CA SER A 18 -12.22 8.91 -0.97
C SER A 18 -12.11 9.46 0.46
N LEU A 19 -10.91 9.41 1.06
CA LEU A 19 -10.61 10.06 2.34
C LEU A 19 -10.81 11.57 2.25
N ASN A 20 -10.23 12.20 1.24
CA ASN A 20 -10.30 13.65 1.03
C ASN A 20 -11.71 14.13 0.67
N ASN A 21 -12.54 13.26 0.08
CA ASN A 21 -13.95 13.48 -0.20
C ASN A 21 -14.87 13.11 0.98
N ASN A 22 -14.30 12.84 2.16
CA ASN A 22 -15.03 12.53 3.40
C ASN A 22 -15.94 11.29 3.32
N GLN A 23 -15.64 10.33 2.45
CA GLN A 23 -16.39 9.07 2.38
C GLN A 23 -16.10 8.16 3.58
N PHE A 24 -14.96 8.35 4.24
CA PHE A 24 -14.61 7.79 5.55
C PHE A 24 -13.65 8.75 6.27
N ASN A 25 -13.40 8.50 7.56
CA ASN A 25 -12.70 9.46 8.43
C ASN A 25 -11.22 9.15 8.68
N PHE A 26 -10.79 7.91 8.46
CA PHE A 26 -9.40 7.50 8.59
C PHE A 26 -9.15 6.23 7.78
N LEU A 27 -7.88 5.98 7.45
CA LEU A 27 -7.47 4.85 6.63
C LEU A 27 -6.58 3.91 7.44
N VAL A 28 -6.92 2.62 7.44
CA VAL A 28 -6.08 1.53 7.98
C VAL A 28 -5.95 0.46 6.91
N SER A 29 -5.04 0.68 5.98
CA SER A 29 -4.82 -0.21 4.85
C SER A 29 -3.35 -0.14 4.44
N SER A 30 -2.42 -0.49 5.34
CA SER A 30 -1.01 -0.71 4.97
C SER A 30 -0.32 0.37 4.13
N LEU A 31 -0.78 1.62 4.19
CA LEU A 31 -0.37 2.67 3.25
C LEU A 31 1.02 3.19 3.64
N PRO A 32 2.07 2.98 2.81
CA PRO A 32 3.39 3.47 3.16
C PRO A 32 3.44 4.99 3.20
N ILE A 33 4.15 5.51 4.20
CA ILE A 33 4.45 6.93 4.34
C ILE A 33 5.48 7.30 3.27
N SER A 34 5.12 8.22 2.38
CA SER A 34 6.02 8.77 1.35
C SER A 34 5.95 10.30 1.35
N ALA A 35 6.98 10.95 0.80
CA ALA A 35 7.01 12.41 0.70
C ALA A 35 5.85 12.96 -0.13
N GLU A 36 5.42 12.24 -1.17
CA GLU A 36 4.27 12.60 -2.01
C GLU A 36 2.96 12.51 -1.22
N ARG A 37 2.75 11.42 -0.46
CA ARG A 37 1.50 11.23 0.29
C ARG A 37 1.36 12.21 1.46
N LEU A 38 2.48 12.56 2.10
CA LEU A 38 2.52 13.60 3.14
C LEU A 38 2.11 15.00 2.65
N GLN A 39 2.10 15.24 1.32
CA GLN A 39 1.61 16.51 0.77
C GLN A 39 0.08 16.57 0.69
N VAL A 40 -0.60 15.41 0.73
CA VAL A 40 -2.04 15.32 0.45
C VAL A 40 -2.86 14.76 1.61
N VAL A 41 -2.23 14.05 2.56
CA VAL A 41 -2.89 13.50 3.76
C VAL A 41 -1.93 13.48 4.95
N ASP A 42 -2.49 13.53 6.15
CA ASP A 42 -1.75 13.32 7.40
C ASP A 42 -1.61 11.83 7.71
N PHE A 43 -0.51 11.46 8.39
CA PHE A 43 -0.27 10.11 8.88
C PHE A 43 -0.13 10.08 10.40
N THR A 44 -0.55 8.98 11.01
CA THR A 44 -0.24 8.68 12.41
C THR A 44 1.23 8.25 12.54
N ASN A 45 1.67 8.01 13.78
CA ASN A 45 2.87 7.20 13.99
C ASN A 45 2.71 5.83 13.29
N PRO A 46 3.76 5.29 12.66
CA PRO A 46 3.69 4.00 11.98
C PRO A 46 3.40 2.89 13.00
N TYR A 47 2.50 1.98 12.64
CA TYR A 47 2.12 0.85 13.50
C TYR A 47 2.85 -0.45 13.14
N TYR A 48 3.42 -0.57 11.93
CA TYR A 48 4.43 -1.56 11.56
C TYR A 48 5.29 -1.04 10.40
N SER A 49 6.35 -1.79 10.05
CA SER A 49 7.09 -1.61 8.80
C SER A 49 7.23 -2.96 8.08
N ASP A 50 7.18 -2.92 6.76
CA ASP A 50 7.37 -4.09 5.90
C ASP A 50 8.54 -3.89 4.94
N LYS A 51 8.80 -4.92 4.14
CA LYS A 51 9.73 -4.86 3.02
C LYS A 51 9.04 -5.44 1.81
N LEU A 52 9.13 -4.73 0.69
CA LEU A 52 8.72 -5.26 -0.59
C LEU A 52 9.61 -6.46 -0.93
N GLN A 53 9.01 -7.56 -1.39
CA GLN A 53 9.70 -8.77 -1.78
C GLN A 53 9.17 -9.23 -3.13
N LEU A 54 10.04 -9.81 -3.94
CA LEU A 54 9.62 -10.55 -5.13
C LEU A 54 9.24 -11.97 -4.71
N VAL A 55 8.18 -12.49 -5.31
CA VAL A 55 7.69 -13.86 -5.07
C VAL A 55 7.59 -14.55 -6.42
N ALA A 56 8.06 -15.79 -6.50
CA ALA A 56 7.95 -16.64 -7.67
C ALA A 56 7.71 -18.10 -7.25
N ALA A 57 7.37 -18.96 -8.22
CA ALA A 57 7.26 -20.40 -7.97
C ALA A 57 8.60 -20.95 -7.46
N LYS A 58 8.55 -21.96 -6.58
CA LYS A 58 9.71 -22.49 -5.84
C LYS A 58 10.91 -22.85 -6.72
N ASP A 59 10.67 -23.35 -7.93
CA ASP A 59 11.71 -23.77 -8.87
C ASP A 59 12.18 -22.64 -9.80
N THR A 60 11.73 -21.41 -9.57
CA THR A 60 12.19 -20.23 -10.31
C THR A 60 13.52 -19.76 -9.75
N ASN A 61 14.53 -19.62 -10.61
CA ASN A 61 15.75 -18.89 -10.25
C ASN A 61 15.44 -17.38 -10.21
N LEU A 62 14.90 -16.93 -9.08
CA LEU A 62 14.51 -15.55 -8.84
C LEU A 62 15.70 -14.77 -8.29
N SER A 63 16.05 -13.68 -8.96
CA SER A 63 16.95 -12.67 -8.44
C SER A 63 16.21 -11.34 -8.34
N THR A 64 16.67 -10.48 -7.43
CA THR A 64 16.10 -9.15 -7.18
C THR A 64 16.84 -8.03 -7.91
N ASP A 65 17.90 -8.35 -8.67
CA ASP A 65 18.59 -7.36 -9.50
C ASP A 65 17.75 -7.00 -10.73
N ILE A 66 17.68 -5.71 -11.06
CA ILE A 66 16.86 -5.19 -12.17
C ILE A 66 17.17 -5.90 -13.51
N PRO A 67 18.44 -6.13 -13.91
CA PRO A 67 18.75 -6.85 -15.15
C PRO A 67 18.11 -8.24 -15.23
N SER A 68 18.08 -8.98 -14.12
CA SER A 68 17.47 -10.31 -14.07
C SER A 68 15.95 -10.31 -14.33
N LEU A 69 15.29 -9.17 -14.15
CA LEU A 69 13.84 -9.01 -14.36
C LEU A 69 13.50 -8.66 -15.81
N SER A 70 14.49 -8.31 -16.63
CA SER A 70 14.26 -7.94 -18.03
C SER A 70 13.59 -9.08 -18.80
N GLY A 71 12.54 -8.75 -19.55
CA GLY A 71 11.75 -9.72 -20.32
C GLY A 71 10.81 -10.61 -19.49
N LYS A 72 10.77 -10.47 -18.16
CA LYS A 72 9.79 -11.13 -17.31
C LYS A 72 8.51 -10.30 -17.22
N ILE A 73 7.38 -10.98 -17.05
CA ILE A 73 6.12 -10.34 -16.65
C ILE A 73 6.15 -10.21 -15.13
N VAL A 74 6.09 -8.97 -14.64
CA VAL A 74 6.09 -8.67 -13.21
C VAL A 74 4.74 -8.07 -12.86
N GLY A 75 4.02 -8.72 -11.94
CA GLY A 75 2.80 -8.18 -11.37
C GLY A 75 3.12 -7.24 -10.20
N ALA A 76 2.36 -6.17 -10.10
CA ALA A 76 2.30 -5.28 -8.94
C ALA A 76 0.82 -4.99 -8.63
N GLN A 77 0.57 -4.54 -7.42
CA GLN A 77 -0.71 -3.94 -7.04
C GLN A 77 -0.63 -2.43 -7.25
#